data_AF-A0A6A6X0V9-F1
#
_entry.id   AF-A0A6A6X0V9-F1
#
_cell.length_a   1.000
_cell.length_b   1.000
_cell.length_c   1.000
_cell.angle_alpha   90.00
_cell.angle_beta   90.00
_cell.angle_gamma   90.00
#
_symmetry.space_group_name_H-M   'P 1'
#
loop_
_entity.id
_entity.type
_entity.pdbx_description
1 polymer ?
#
loop_
_entity_poly.entity_id
_entity_poly.type
_entity_poly.pdbx_seq_one_letter_code
_entity_poly.pdbx_strand_id
1 'polypeptide(L)'
;MVQEALDQGKDPSTVYPNIPGVNTVLEAITVTRPPECPSYLILAKSNWDHFGADARVAYNACHSYALQVAAAGNLQLGYAMNAFGDHFLQDSFAAGHMRTPRRKLHNTLGTADLCAKLMHDEDNAIGLSVVSPAGRAWHTFGDKRLLDKEDVANKNEAWNAVRTSANEIYEAWKNKTVPPYPSYGAWNWAPILDKIQENQLIAPLFRPDGQRRADIRKRCQYKFTNNYWYPTTLADCKISGLWDYPIKPTPDCNI
;
A
#
# COMPACT_ATOMS: atom_id res chain seq x y z
N MET A 1 6.78 13.87 -18.19
CA MET A 1 7.72 13.20 -17.25
C MET A 1 7.47 11.70 -17.17
N VAL A 2 6.39 11.20 -16.57
CA VAL A 2 6.16 9.73 -16.45
C VAL A 2 5.95 9.07 -17.81
N GLN A 3 5.02 9.57 -18.63
CA GLN A 3 4.77 9.01 -19.97
C GLN A 3 6.04 9.04 -20.83
N GLU A 4 6.76 10.16 -20.82
CA GLU A 4 8.03 10.30 -21.53
C GLU A 4 9.10 9.29 -21.05
N ALA A 5 9.18 9.01 -19.74
CA ALA A 5 10.07 7.99 -19.22
C ALA A 5 9.68 6.61 -19.76
N LEU A 6 8.40 6.27 -19.77
CA LEU A 6 7.89 5.03 -20.36
C LEU A 6 8.21 4.94 -21.85
N ASP A 7 7.99 6.01 -22.61
CA ASP A 7 8.26 6.08 -24.05
C ASP A 7 9.76 5.88 -24.36
N GLN A 8 10.64 6.29 -23.44
CA GLN A 8 12.09 6.08 -23.52
C GLN A 8 12.54 4.73 -22.93
N GLY A 9 11.61 3.88 -22.48
CA GLY A 9 11.91 2.60 -21.84
C GLY A 9 12.64 2.75 -20.49
N LYS A 10 12.47 3.87 -19.79
CA LYS A 10 12.99 4.13 -18.45
C LYS A 10 11.94 3.79 -17.39
N ASP A 11 12.39 3.31 -16.24
CA ASP A 11 11.52 2.99 -15.11
C ASP A 11 10.88 4.28 -14.52
N PRO A 12 9.54 4.36 -14.41
CA PRO A 12 8.84 5.50 -13.85
C PRO A 12 9.32 5.92 -12.47
N SER A 13 9.73 4.98 -11.62
CA SER A 13 10.25 5.28 -10.28
C SER A 13 11.42 6.27 -10.31
N THR A 14 12.21 6.30 -11.37
CA THR A 14 13.37 7.21 -11.52
C THR A 14 12.97 8.68 -11.75
N VAL A 15 11.73 8.94 -12.19
CA VAL A 15 11.24 10.30 -12.48
C VAL A 15 10.20 10.77 -11.46
N TYR A 16 9.48 9.88 -10.79
CA TYR A 16 8.48 10.24 -9.79
C TYR A 16 8.98 11.22 -8.70
N PRO A 17 10.20 11.07 -8.13
CA PRO A 17 10.74 12.01 -7.14
C PRO A 17 10.90 13.44 -7.65
N ASN A 18 11.00 13.63 -8.97
CA ASN A 18 11.20 14.93 -9.62
C ASN A 18 9.88 15.60 -10.01
N ILE A 19 8.75 14.92 -9.84
CA ILE A 19 7.43 15.48 -10.12
C ILE A 19 7.06 16.44 -8.98
N PRO A 20 6.70 17.70 -9.27
CA PRO A 20 6.24 18.63 -8.24
C PRO A 20 5.06 18.05 -7.47
N GLY A 21 5.17 18.04 -6.14
CA GLY A 21 4.08 17.61 -5.27
C GLY A 21 2.88 18.53 -5.37
N VAL A 22 1.68 17.95 -5.29
CA VAL A 22 0.40 18.71 -5.31
C VAL A 22 -0.19 18.91 -3.91
N ASN A 23 0.51 18.46 -2.86
CA ASN A 23 -0.01 18.42 -1.48
C ASN A 23 -0.50 19.79 -0.98
N THR A 24 0.24 20.86 -1.24
CA THR A 24 -0.16 22.22 -0.83
C THR A 24 -1.42 22.67 -1.56
N VAL A 25 -1.55 22.34 -2.85
CA VAL A 25 -2.75 22.64 -3.64
C VAL A 25 -3.93 21.84 -3.11
N LEU A 26 -3.75 20.54 -2.87
CA LEU A 26 -4.78 19.66 -2.32
C LEU A 26 -5.25 20.15 -0.94
N GLU A 27 -4.34 20.54 -0.05
CA GLU A 27 -4.73 21.11 1.24
C GLU A 27 -5.51 22.41 1.08
N ALA A 28 -5.04 23.32 0.24
CA ALA A 28 -5.71 24.60 0.02
C ALA A 28 -7.15 24.44 -0.51
N ILE A 29 -7.41 23.47 -1.40
CA ILE A 29 -8.76 23.23 -1.93
C ILE A 29 -9.65 22.38 -1.01
N THR A 30 -9.07 21.71 -0.01
CA THR A 30 -9.82 20.81 0.88
C THR A 30 -10.08 21.41 2.25
N VAL A 31 -9.26 22.36 2.73
CA VAL A 31 -9.42 22.99 4.04
C VAL A 31 -10.71 23.81 4.17
N THR A 32 -11.28 24.26 3.05
CA THR A 32 -12.53 25.03 3.03
C THR A 32 -13.79 24.16 2.84
N ARG A 33 -13.64 22.83 2.85
CA ARG A 33 -14.79 21.91 2.72
C ARG A 33 -15.66 21.92 3.99
N PRO A 34 -16.90 21.44 3.90
CA PRO A 34 -17.76 21.27 5.08
C PRO A 34 -17.08 20.45 6.19
N PRO A 35 -17.38 20.68 7.48
CA PRO A 35 -16.72 20.01 8.62
C PRO A 35 -16.74 18.48 8.58
N GLU A 36 -17.77 17.89 7.96
CA GLU A 36 -17.90 16.45 7.74
C GLU A 36 -16.92 15.88 6.70
N CYS A 37 -16.29 16.75 5.91
CA CYS A 37 -15.33 16.41 4.87
C CYS A 37 -13.91 16.78 5.33
N PRO A 38 -13.09 15.82 5.79
CA PRO A 38 -11.74 16.10 6.25
C PRO A 38 -10.86 16.73 5.15
N SER A 39 -9.92 17.60 5.56
CA SER A 39 -8.91 18.16 4.66
C SER A 39 -7.93 17.09 4.18
N TYR A 40 -7.15 17.39 3.14
CA TYR A 40 -6.13 16.49 2.60
C TYR A 40 -5.15 16.03 3.69
N LEU A 41 -4.68 16.95 4.55
CA LEU A 41 -3.77 16.60 5.64
C LEU A 41 -4.44 15.74 6.71
N ILE A 42 -5.72 15.98 7.01
CA ILE A 42 -6.47 15.14 7.96
C ILE A 42 -6.65 13.73 7.39
N LEU A 43 -7.01 13.62 6.11
CA LEU A 43 -7.10 12.34 5.41
C LEU A 43 -5.77 11.61 5.42
N ALA A 44 -4.67 12.27 5.02
CA ALA A 44 -3.34 11.68 5.02
C ALA A 44 -2.87 11.22 6.41
N LYS A 45 -3.31 11.92 7.47
CA LYS A 45 -3.01 11.55 8.86
C LYS A 45 -3.81 10.33 9.32
N SER A 46 -5.06 10.18 8.87
CA SER A 46 -6.01 9.16 9.34
C SER A 46 -6.37 8.16 8.24
N ASN A 47 -5.36 7.66 7.51
CA ASN A 47 -5.51 6.79 6.33
C ASN A 47 -5.19 5.31 6.59
N TRP A 48 -5.45 4.79 7.80
CA TRP A 48 -5.10 3.40 8.12
C TRP A 48 -5.86 2.37 7.29
N ASP A 49 -6.99 2.75 6.70
CA ASP A 49 -7.78 1.96 5.76
C ASP A 49 -7.04 1.64 4.47
N HIS A 50 -5.88 2.25 4.21
CA HIS A 50 -5.00 1.89 3.10
C HIS A 50 -3.98 0.79 3.44
N PHE A 51 -4.00 0.22 4.65
CA PHE A 51 -2.90 -0.62 5.14
C PHE A 51 -3.35 -2.00 5.61
N GLY A 52 -2.56 -3.02 5.27
CA GLY A 52 -2.66 -4.38 5.78
C GLY A 52 -4.10 -4.91 5.81
N ALA A 53 -4.52 -5.40 6.99
CA ALA A 53 -5.86 -5.97 7.17
C ALA A 53 -6.98 -4.92 7.03
N ASP A 54 -6.69 -3.65 7.33
CA ASP A 54 -7.67 -2.57 7.25
C ASP A 54 -8.06 -2.27 5.79
N ALA A 55 -7.10 -2.31 4.86
CA ALA A 55 -7.37 -2.24 3.42
C ALA A 55 -8.25 -3.38 2.93
N ARG A 56 -8.06 -4.59 3.45
CA ARG A 56 -8.91 -5.74 3.10
C ARG A 56 -10.33 -5.56 3.58
N VAL A 57 -10.51 -5.01 4.79
CA VAL A 57 -11.84 -4.67 5.32
C VAL A 57 -12.50 -3.59 4.45
N ALA A 58 -11.76 -2.54 4.07
CA ALA A 58 -12.26 -1.47 3.22
C ALA A 58 -12.69 -1.98 1.84
N TYR A 59 -11.85 -2.77 1.16
CA TYR A 59 -12.21 -3.43 -0.09
C TYR A 59 -13.46 -4.29 0.08
N ASN A 60 -13.47 -5.18 1.08
CA ASN A 60 -14.60 -6.10 1.27
C ASN A 60 -15.91 -5.35 1.47
N ALA A 61 -15.91 -4.28 2.27
CA ALA A 61 -17.10 -3.46 2.50
C ALA A 61 -17.60 -2.80 1.21
N CYS A 62 -16.69 -2.17 0.45
CA CYS A 62 -17.03 -1.51 -0.80
C CYS A 62 -17.54 -2.51 -1.86
N HIS A 63 -16.79 -3.61 -2.05
CA HIS A 63 -17.12 -4.66 -3.01
C HIS A 63 -18.45 -5.34 -2.66
N SER A 64 -18.70 -5.66 -1.38
CA SER A 64 -19.97 -6.21 -0.90
C SER A 64 -21.16 -5.35 -1.32
N TYR A 65 -21.05 -4.04 -1.10
CA TYR A 65 -22.14 -3.13 -1.38
C TYR A 65 -22.30 -2.89 -2.89
N ALA A 66 -21.19 -2.80 -3.63
CA ALA A 66 -21.19 -2.74 -5.08
C ALA A 66 -21.89 -3.97 -5.73
N LEU A 67 -21.62 -5.17 -5.22
CA LEU A 67 -22.28 -6.41 -5.64
C LEU A 67 -23.80 -6.35 -5.42
N GLN A 68 -24.25 -5.87 -4.25
CA GLN A 68 -25.68 -5.73 -3.96
C GLN A 68 -26.36 -4.74 -4.90
N VAL A 69 -25.72 -3.59 -5.16
CA VAL A 69 -26.23 -2.57 -6.11
C VAL A 69 -26.31 -3.12 -7.53
N ALA A 70 -25.29 -3.87 -7.95
CA ALA A 70 -25.28 -4.54 -9.25
C ALA A 70 -26.40 -5.59 -9.36
N ALA A 71 -26.53 -6.47 -8.36
CA ALA A 71 -27.58 -7.48 -8.27
C ALA A 71 -29.00 -6.88 -8.27
N ALA A 72 -29.19 -5.71 -7.66
CA ALA A 72 -30.45 -4.95 -7.71
C ALA A 72 -30.75 -4.36 -9.11
N GLY A 73 -29.81 -4.44 -10.06
CA GLY A 73 -30.00 -4.05 -11.45
C GLY A 73 -29.21 -2.82 -11.90
N ASN A 74 -28.51 -2.12 -11.00
CA ASN A 74 -27.75 -0.94 -11.36
C ASN A 74 -26.26 -1.27 -11.59
N LEU A 75 -25.96 -1.79 -12.78
CA LEU A 75 -24.60 -2.20 -13.15
C LEU A 75 -23.60 -1.04 -13.11
N GLN A 76 -23.97 0.12 -13.64
CA GLN A 76 -23.06 1.26 -13.75
C GLN A 76 -22.66 1.79 -12.37
N LEU A 77 -23.62 1.93 -11.44
CA LEU A 77 -23.32 2.35 -10.08
C LEU A 77 -22.52 1.28 -9.34
N GLY A 78 -22.87 -0.01 -9.53
CA GLY A 78 -22.09 -1.13 -9.01
C GLY A 78 -20.62 -1.04 -9.42
N TYR A 79 -20.32 -0.81 -10.69
CA TYR A 79 -18.95 -0.63 -11.16
C TYR A 79 -18.26 0.61 -10.57
N ALA A 80 -18.95 1.75 -10.50
CA ALA A 80 -18.36 2.97 -9.94
C ALA A 80 -17.95 2.77 -8.47
N MET A 81 -18.81 2.13 -7.68
CA MET A 81 -18.53 1.80 -6.28
C MET A 81 -17.45 0.73 -6.16
N ASN A 82 -17.45 -0.25 -7.06
CA ASN A 82 -16.41 -1.27 -7.09
C ASN A 82 -15.03 -0.68 -7.38
N ALA A 83 -14.94 0.24 -8.35
CA ALA A 83 -13.69 0.90 -8.69
C ALA A 83 -13.11 1.67 -7.49
N PHE A 84 -13.95 2.28 -6.66
CA PHE A 84 -13.53 2.85 -5.38
C PHE A 84 -13.01 1.78 -4.42
N GLY A 85 -13.68 0.63 -4.33
CA GLY A 85 -13.19 -0.52 -3.56
C GLY A 85 -11.85 -1.09 -4.06
N ASP A 86 -11.68 -1.20 -5.38
CA ASP A 86 -10.49 -1.72 -6.05
C ASP A 86 -9.23 -0.88 -5.74
N HIS A 87 -9.40 0.38 -5.32
CA HIS A 87 -8.31 1.17 -4.73
C HIS A 87 -7.67 0.41 -3.56
N PHE A 88 -8.48 0.01 -2.57
CA PHE A 88 -8.00 -0.71 -1.39
C PHE A 88 -7.57 -2.15 -1.70
N LEU A 89 -8.11 -2.75 -2.77
CA LEU A 89 -7.60 -4.02 -3.29
C LEU A 89 -6.16 -3.86 -3.78
N GLN A 90 -5.87 -2.81 -4.53
CA GLN A 90 -4.54 -2.52 -5.07
C GLN A 90 -3.53 -2.18 -3.97
N ASP A 91 -3.95 -1.56 -2.86
CA ASP A 91 -3.10 -1.38 -1.67
C ASP A 91 -2.58 -2.73 -1.13
N SER A 92 -3.31 -3.83 -1.34
CA SER A 92 -2.85 -5.20 -1.00
C SER A 92 -1.77 -5.76 -1.93
N PHE A 93 -1.33 -4.99 -2.94
CA PHE A 93 -0.23 -5.33 -3.85
C PHE A 93 0.94 -4.34 -3.75
N ALA A 94 0.90 -3.40 -2.80
CA ALA A 94 2.00 -2.49 -2.53
C ALA A 94 2.71 -2.87 -1.23
N ALA A 95 4.00 -3.19 -1.30
CA ALA A 95 4.80 -3.71 -0.20
C ALA A 95 4.66 -2.91 1.12
N GLY A 96 4.81 -1.59 1.05
CA GLY A 96 4.70 -0.68 2.18
C GLY A 96 3.28 -0.55 2.73
N HIS A 97 2.26 -0.63 1.89
CA HIS A 97 0.86 -0.68 2.32
C HIS A 97 0.56 -1.98 3.07
N MET A 98 1.14 -3.10 2.65
CA MET A 98 0.89 -4.39 3.31
C MET A 98 1.59 -4.51 4.68
N ARG A 99 2.87 -4.13 4.78
CA ARG A 99 3.70 -4.44 5.97
C ARG A 99 3.68 -3.33 7.03
N THR A 100 3.45 -2.07 6.67
CA THR A 100 3.48 -0.95 7.62
C THR A 100 2.34 -1.06 8.64
N PRO A 101 2.63 -1.10 9.95
CA PRO A 101 1.60 -1.21 10.99
C PRO A 101 0.91 0.15 11.26
N ARG A 102 0.30 0.75 10.22
CA ARG A 102 -0.18 2.14 10.18
C ARG A 102 -1.14 2.48 11.32
N ARG A 103 -2.15 1.63 11.58
CA ARG A 103 -3.12 1.82 12.67
C ARG A 103 -2.46 1.82 14.04
N LYS A 104 -1.46 0.96 14.26
CA LYS A 104 -0.74 0.85 15.53
C LYS A 104 0.19 2.04 15.78
N LEU A 105 0.80 2.55 14.71
CA LEU A 105 1.69 3.71 14.79
C LEU A 105 0.93 5.03 14.88
N HIS A 106 -0.32 5.10 14.43
CA HIS A 106 -1.08 6.34 14.44
C HIS A 106 -1.12 6.99 15.84
N ASN A 107 -0.77 8.28 15.91
CA ASN A 107 -0.87 9.05 17.13
C ASN A 107 -1.37 10.47 16.90
N THR A 108 -1.72 11.16 17.99
CA THR A 108 -2.26 12.53 17.91
C THR A 108 -1.22 13.55 17.43
N LEU A 109 0.06 13.31 17.69
CA LEU A 109 1.15 14.25 17.37
C LEU A 109 1.65 14.16 15.92
N GLY A 110 1.30 13.14 15.15
CA GLY A 110 1.69 12.98 13.74
C GLY A 110 3.12 12.46 13.53
N THR A 111 4.00 12.51 14.53
CA THR A 111 5.41 12.10 14.39
C THR A 111 5.55 10.60 14.14
N ALA A 112 4.68 9.78 14.72
CA ALA A 112 4.66 8.35 14.47
C ALA A 112 4.09 8.04 13.07
N ASP A 113 3.15 8.84 12.57
CA ASP A 113 2.63 8.75 11.20
C ASP A 113 3.73 9.06 10.16
N LEU A 114 4.59 10.05 10.43
CA LEU A 114 5.77 10.31 9.58
C LEU A 114 6.77 9.15 9.59
N CYS A 115 6.99 8.52 10.76
CA CYS A 115 7.81 7.32 10.87
C CYS A 115 7.18 6.12 10.13
N ALA A 116 5.85 5.96 10.19
CA ALA A 116 5.14 4.97 9.40
C ALA A 116 5.35 5.21 7.89
N LYS A 117 5.32 6.47 7.46
CA LYS A 117 5.63 6.84 6.08
C LYS A 117 7.05 6.44 5.66
N LEU A 118 8.05 6.57 6.54
CA LEU A 118 9.41 6.11 6.25
C LEU A 118 9.47 4.59 6.02
N MET A 119 8.84 3.80 6.87
CA MET A 119 8.76 2.34 6.67
C MET A 119 8.05 2.00 5.36
N HIS A 120 6.91 2.65 5.12
CA HIS A 120 6.12 2.47 3.90
C HIS A 120 6.94 2.74 2.64
N ASP A 121 7.65 3.87 2.57
CA ASP A 121 8.46 4.22 1.42
C ASP A 121 9.66 3.26 1.25
N GLU A 122 10.26 2.80 2.36
CA GLU A 122 11.36 1.81 2.34
C GLU A 122 10.91 0.48 1.74
N ASP A 123 9.78 -0.04 2.22
CA ASP A 123 9.21 -1.30 1.77
C ASP A 123 8.72 -1.21 0.32
N ASN A 124 8.09 -0.10 -0.10
CA ASN A 124 7.67 0.10 -1.48
C ASN A 124 8.86 0.19 -2.45
N ALA A 125 10.00 0.74 -2.01
CA ALA A 125 11.18 0.88 -2.86
C ALA A 125 11.99 -0.42 -2.98
N ILE A 126 12.22 -1.11 -1.86
CA ILE A 126 13.05 -2.33 -1.80
C ILE A 126 12.23 -3.59 -2.12
N GLY A 127 10.95 -3.58 -1.77
CA GLY A 127 10.00 -4.64 -2.03
C GLY A 127 10.01 -5.78 -1.00
N LEU A 128 9.06 -6.69 -1.17
CA LEU A 128 8.84 -7.87 -0.33
C LEU A 128 8.66 -9.12 -1.19
N SER A 129 9.17 -10.24 -0.71
CA SER A 129 8.82 -11.57 -1.21
C SER A 129 7.44 -11.95 -0.70
N VAL A 130 6.53 -12.24 -1.60
CA VAL A 130 5.12 -12.55 -1.31
C VAL A 130 4.68 -13.86 -1.94
N VAL A 131 3.61 -14.42 -1.39
CA VAL A 131 2.93 -15.60 -1.93
C VAL A 131 1.42 -15.43 -1.81
N SER A 132 0.70 -15.84 -2.85
CA SER A 132 -0.78 -15.85 -2.90
C SER A 132 -1.37 -17.15 -2.33
N PRO A 133 -2.68 -17.18 -2.01
CA PRO A 133 -3.38 -18.43 -1.67
C PRO A 133 -3.29 -19.52 -2.74
N ALA A 134 -3.12 -19.14 -4.01
CA ALA A 134 -2.95 -20.06 -5.12
C ALA A 134 -1.51 -20.61 -5.27
N GLY A 135 -0.61 -20.31 -4.33
CA GLY A 135 0.77 -20.80 -4.33
C GLY A 135 1.74 -20.06 -5.25
N ARG A 136 1.28 -19.04 -5.99
CA ARG A 136 2.16 -18.15 -6.78
C ARG A 136 3.01 -17.31 -5.85
N ALA A 137 4.31 -17.20 -6.13
CA ALA A 137 5.27 -16.41 -5.38
C ALA A 137 5.99 -15.42 -6.29
N TRP A 138 6.19 -14.19 -5.83
CA TRP A 138 6.88 -13.13 -6.56
C TRP A 138 7.49 -12.11 -5.58
N HIS A 139 8.31 -11.20 -6.11
CA HIS A 139 8.77 -10.02 -5.38
C HIS A 139 7.92 -8.83 -5.80
N THR A 140 7.34 -8.12 -4.82
CA THR A 140 6.44 -6.98 -5.05
C THR A 140 7.06 -5.70 -4.53
N PHE A 141 6.95 -4.64 -5.33
CA PHE A 141 7.27 -3.27 -4.91
C PHE A 141 5.97 -2.51 -4.58
N GLY A 142 5.97 -1.19 -4.63
CA GLY A 142 4.73 -0.43 -4.49
C GLY A 142 4.85 1.01 -4.93
N ASP A 143 3.73 1.73 -4.83
CA ASP A 143 3.56 3.12 -5.24
C ASP A 143 4.16 3.43 -6.62
N LYS A 144 5.33 4.06 -6.61
CA LYS A 144 6.07 4.60 -7.75
C LYS A 144 6.66 3.51 -8.63
N ARG A 145 6.65 2.25 -8.19
CA ARG A 145 7.33 1.12 -8.86
C ARG A 145 6.41 0.19 -9.64
N LEU A 146 5.08 0.33 -9.55
CA LEU A 146 4.13 -0.59 -10.21
C LEU A 146 4.37 -0.75 -11.72
N LEU A 147 4.84 0.31 -12.37
CA LEU A 147 5.10 0.37 -13.81
C LEU A 147 6.58 0.17 -14.17
N ASP A 148 7.44 -0.08 -13.19
CA ASP A 148 8.83 -0.43 -13.45
C ASP A 148 8.92 -1.84 -14.05
N LYS A 149 9.97 -2.09 -14.83
CA LYS A 149 10.19 -3.38 -15.49
C LYS A 149 10.30 -4.55 -14.51
N GLU A 150 10.82 -4.29 -13.32
CA GLU A 150 11.01 -5.29 -12.28
C GLU A 150 9.69 -5.72 -11.60
N ASP A 151 8.64 -4.87 -11.63
CA ASP A 151 7.37 -5.13 -10.91
C ASP A 151 6.29 -5.76 -11.82
N VAL A 152 6.67 -6.26 -13.00
CA VAL A 152 5.71 -6.83 -13.98
C VAL A 152 4.92 -8.00 -13.39
N ALA A 153 5.55 -8.86 -12.58
CA ALA A 153 4.85 -9.97 -11.93
C ALA A 153 3.74 -9.46 -10.99
N ASN A 154 4.07 -8.48 -10.14
CA ASN A 154 3.12 -7.87 -9.22
C ASN A 154 1.98 -7.15 -9.96
N LYS A 155 2.30 -6.38 -10.99
CA LYS A 155 1.32 -5.71 -11.84
C LYS A 155 0.33 -6.71 -12.46
N ASN A 156 0.82 -7.86 -12.91
CA ASN A 156 -0.05 -8.90 -13.49
C ASN A 156 -0.97 -9.53 -12.43
N GLU A 157 -0.47 -9.79 -11.22
CA GLU A 157 -1.30 -10.30 -10.12
C GLU A 157 -2.36 -9.29 -9.68
N ALA A 158 -1.99 -8.01 -9.53
CA ALA A 158 -2.92 -6.92 -9.21
C ALA A 158 -3.98 -6.75 -10.29
N TRP A 159 -3.58 -6.81 -11.57
CA TRP A 159 -4.48 -6.75 -12.71
C TRP A 159 -5.49 -7.91 -12.71
N ASN A 160 -5.03 -9.12 -12.43
CA ASN A 160 -5.91 -10.28 -12.34
C ASN A 160 -6.90 -10.16 -11.17
N ALA A 161 -6.48 -9.61 -10.03
CA ALA A 161 -7.35 -9.34 -8.89
C ALA A 161 -8.48 -8.35 -9.24
N VAL A 162 -8.13 -7.20 -9.82
CA VAL A 162 -9.09 -6.18 -10.25
C VAL A 162 -10.01 -6.71 -11.34
N ARG A 163 -9.49 -7.49 -12.30
CA ARG A 163 -10.31 -8.15 -13.32
C ARG A 163 -11.31 -9.11 -12.68
N THR A 164 -10.89 -9.94 -11.71
CA THR A 164 -11.80 -10.84 -11.00
C THR A 164 -12.87 -10.08 -10.24
N SER A 165 -12.50 -9.02 -9.51
CA SER A 165 -13.42 -8.12 -8.81
C SER A 165 -14.48 -7.54 -9.77
N ALA A 166 -14.06 -6.97 -10.91
CA ALA A 166 -14.98 -6.43 -11.91
C ALA A 166 -15.88 -7.51 -12.55
N ASN A 167 -15.38 -8.72 -12.75
CA ASN A 167 -16.19 -9.84 -13.25
C ASN A 167 -17.28 -10.24 -12.24
N GLU A 168 -16.98 -10.25 -10.93
CA GLU A 168 -17.97 -10.56 -9.89
C GLU A 168 -19.12 -9.54 -9.89
N ILE A 169 -18.84 -8.25 -10.16
CA ILE A 169 -19.88 -7.22 -10.34
C ILE A 169 -20.79 -7.54 -11.53
N TYR A 170 -20.21 -7.91 -12.67
CA TYR A 170 -20.98 -8.27 -13.86
C TYR A 170 -21.86 -9.49 -13.61
N GLU A 171 -21.28 -10.56 -13.05
CA GLU A 171 -22.00 -11.79 -12.74
C GLU A 171 -23.11 -11.55 -11.72
N ALA A 172 -22.88 -10.68 -10.73
CA ALA A 172 -23.91 -10.30 -9.78
C ALA A 172 -25.09 -9.59 -10.44
N TRP A 173 -24.80 -8.62 -11.32
CA TRP A 173 -25.84 -7.97 -12.09
C TRP A 173 -26.60 -8.92 -13.02
N LYS A 174 -25.89 -9.81 -13.70
CA LYS A 174 -26.47 -10.75 -14.66
C LYS A 174 -27.35 -11.80 -13.99
N ASN A 175 -26.85 -12.41 -12.92
CA ASN A 175 -27.48 -13.56 -12.27
C ASN A 175 -28.39 -13.16 -11.10
N LYS A 176 -28.36 -11.89 -10.68
CA LYS A 176 -29.11 -11.35 -9.53
C LYS A 176 -28.76 -12.05 -8.21
N THR A 177 -27.53 -12.53 -8.10
CA THR A 177 -26.97 -13.22 -6.94
C THR A 177 -25.65 -12.59 -6.56
N VAL A 178 -25.21 -12.71 -5.30
CA VAL A 178 -23.92 -12.19 -4.85
C VAL A 178 -23.08 -13.33 -4.27
N PRO A 179 -21.75 -13.35 -4.49
CA PRO A 179 -20.87 -14.28 -3.80
C PRO A 179 -20.93 -14.04 -2.28
N PRO A 180 -20.79 -15.08 -1.45
CA PRO A 180 -20.86 -14.96 -0.01
C PRO A 180 -19.65 -14.20 0.55
N TYR A 181 -19.88 -13.28 1.47
CA TYR A 181 -18.81 -12.63 2.24
C TYR A 181 -18.12 -13.63 3.18
N PRO A 182 -16.78 -13.58 3.37
CA PRO A 182 -15.79 -12.73 2.68
C PRO A 182 -15.12 -13.41 1.46
N SER A 183 -15.75 -14.43 0.87
CA SER A 183 -15.18 -15.32 -0.14
C SER A 183 -15.19 -14.71 -1.55
N TYR A 184 -14.46 -13.61 -1.74
CA TYR A 184 -14.31 -12.95 -3.04
C TYR A 184 -13.14 -13.51 -3.85
N GLY A 185 -13.36 -13.69 -5.14
CA GLY A 185 -12.38 -14.27 -6.06
C GLY A 185 -11.09 -13.46 -6.15
N ALA A 186 -11.16 -12.13 -5.98
CA ALA A 186 -10.00 -11.25 -6.00
C ALA A 186 -8.91 -11.66 -4.98
N TRP A 187 -9.29 -12.23 -3.84
CA TRP A 187 -8.35 -12.65 -2.80
C TRP A 187 -7.50 -13.86 -3.14
N ASN A 188 -7.85 -14.60 -4.20
CA ASN A 188 -6.98 -15.67 -4.72
C ASN A 188 -5.71 -15.13 -5.38
N TRP A 189 -5.66 -13.83 -5.68
CA TRP A 189 -4.53 -13.16 -6.33
C TRP A 189 -3.66 -12.37 -5.36
N ALA A 190 -4.26 -11.82 -4.30
CA ALA A 190 -3.52 -11.00 -3.36
C ALA A 190 -2.49 -11.82 -2.54
N PRO A 191 -1.36 -11.21 -2.15
CA PRO A 191 -0.43 -11.75 -1.15
C PRO A 191 -1.11 -12.21 0.14
N ILE A 192 -0.49 -13.13 0.88
CA ILE A 192 -0.89 -13.52 2.24
C ILE A 192 -0.16 -12.62 3.24
N LEU A 193 -0.87 -11.74 3.97
CA LEU A 193 -0.26 -10.77 4.88
C LEU A 193 0.60 -11.42 5.97
N ASP A 194 0.17 -12.55 6.52
CA ASP A 194 0.90 -13.20 7.62
C ASP A 194 2.29 -13.70 7.20
N LYS A 195 2.53 -13.86 5.89
CA LYS A 195 3.80 -14.35 5.34
C LYS A 195 4.83 -13.27 5.01
N ILE A 196 4.50 -11.98 5.22
CA ILE A 196 5.40 -10.86 4.84
C ILE A 196 6.15 -10.25 6.02
N GLN A 197 5.87 -10.69 7.25
CA GLN A 197 6.43 -10.09 8.46
C GLN A 197 7.88 -10.55 8.73
N GLU A 198 8.22 -11.75 8.29
CA GLU A 198 9.49 -12.42 8.55
C GLU A 198 10.10 -12.97 7.26
N ASN A 199 11.36 -13.39 7.31
CA ASN A 199 12.09 -13.99 6.18
C ASN A 199 12.08 -13.13 4.90
N GLN A 200 12.14 -11.81 5.08
CA GLN A 200 12.29 -10.84 4.01
C GLN A 200 13.76 -10.42 3.92
N LEU A 201 14.15 -9.84 2.79
CA LEU A 201 15.50 -9.29 2.63
C LEU A 201 15.78 -8.28 3.75
N ILE A 202 14.91 -7.28 3.91
CA ILE A 202 15.02 -6.26 4.93
C ILE A 202 14.08 -6.55 6.11
N ALA A 203 14.59 -6.42 7.33
CA ALA A 203 13.79 -6.36 8.55
C ALA A 203 12.81 -5.18 8.44
N PRO A 204 11.59 -5.20 9.03
CA PRO A 204 10.73 -4.02 9.05
C PRO A 204 11.33 -2.90 9.92
N LEU A 205 11.07 -1.64 9.59
CA LEU A 205 11.48 -0.52 10.46
C LEU A 205 10.70 -0.54 11.78
N PHE A 206 9.41 -0.84 11.73
CA PHE A 206 8.53 -1.02 12.89
C PHE A 206 7.78 -2.35 12.80
N ARG A 207 7.68 -3.04 13.93
CA ARG A 207 6.90 -4.29 14.04
C ARG A 207 5.50 -4.00 14.58
N PRO A 208 4.53 -4.90 14.31
CA PRO A 208 3.16 -4.77 14.85
C PRO A 208 3.08 -4.73 16.39
N ASP A 209 4.09 -5.27 17.09
CA ASP A 209 4.21 -5.25 18.56
C ASP A 209 4.78 -3.93 19.12
N GLY A 210 5.08 -2.96 18.24
CA GLY A 210 5.60 -1.65 18.62
C GLY A 210 7.12 -1.58 18.71
N GLN A 211 7.86 -2.66 18.45
CA GLN A 211 9.32 -2.58 18.41
C GLN A 211 9.80 -1.86 17.14
N ARG A 212 10.93 -1.14 17.24
CA ARG A 212 11.64 -0.53 16.08
C ARG A 212 12.93 -1.29 15.79
N ARG A 213 13.34 -1.40 14.52
CA ARG A 213 14.67 -1.90 14.11
C ARG A 213 15.76 -1.21 14.92
N ALA A 214 16.62 -1.97 15.61
CA ALA A 214 17.58 -1.47 16.59
C ALA A 214 18.66 -0.57 15.97
N ASP A 215 19.11 -0.88 14.77
CA ASP A 215 20.02 -0.04 13.99
C ASP A 215 19.37 0.26 12.64
N ILE A 216 18.96 1.51 12.41
CA ILE A 216 18.31 1.91 11.16
C ILE A 216 19.24 1.80 9.96
N ARG A 217 20.58 1.81 10.18
CA ARG A 217 21.60 1.74 9.13
C ARG A 217 21.88 0.31 8.68
N LYS A 218 21.27 -0.69 9.33
CA LYS A 218 21.40 -2.12 9.01
C LYS A 218 20.05 -2.71 8.64
N ARG A 219 19.60 -2.47 7.41
CA ARG A 219 18.26 -2.84 6.95
C ARG A 219 18.00 -4.35 7.02
N CYS A 220 19.04 -5.17 6.88
CA CYS A 220 18.93 -6.62 6.88
C CYS A 220 19.18 -7.26 8.25
N GLN A 221 19.46 -6.44 9.27
CA GLN A 221 19.59 -6.92 10.65
C GLN A 221 18.22 -6.99 11.36
N TYR A 222 17.75 -8.22 11.61
CA TYR A 222 16.55 -8.52 12.41
C TYR A 222 16.80 -8.38 13.92
N LYS A 223 17.22 -7.19 14.35
CA LYS A 223 17.36 -6.82 15.76
C LYS A 223 16.43 -5.66 16.05
N PHE A 224 15.71 -5.73 17.16
CA PHE A 224 14.68 -4.74 17.49
C PHE A 224 14.83 -4.20 18.92
N THR A 225 14.24 -3.04 19.18
CA THR A 225 14.29 -2.36 20.49
C THR A 225 12.97 -1.67 20.80
N ASN A 226 12.63 -1.59 22.08
CA ASN A 226 11.58 -0.73 22.61
C ASN A 226 12.12 0.61 23.14
N ASN A 227 13.45 0.75 23.26
CA ASN A 227 14.09 1.98 23.72
C ASN A 227 14.35 2.90 22.53
N TYR A 228 13.32 3.64 22.10
CA TYR A 228 13.40 4.63 21.04
C TYR A 228 12.30 5.70 21.21
N TRP A 229 12.43 6.80 20.49
CA TRP A 229 11.40 7.84 20.38
C TRP A 229 11.13 8.15 18.91
N TYR A 230 9.88 8.44 18.54
CA TYR A 230 9.53 8.75 17.15
C TYR A 230 10.28 9.98 16.60
N PRO A 231 10.40 11.12 17.33
CA PRO A 231 11.12 12.28 16.81
C PRO A 231 12.61 12.01 16.56
N THR A 232 13.28 11.28 17.45
CA THR A 232 14.70 10.94 17.26
C THR A 232 14.88 9.92 16.15
N THR A 233 13.94 8.98 15.98
CA THR A 233 13.94 8.05 14.84
C THR A 233 13.81 8.79 13.51
N LEU A 234 12.84 9.72 13.41
CA LEU A 234 12.64 10.54 12.20
C LEU A 234 13.89 11.36 11.86
N ALA A 235 14.51 11.99 12.86
CA ALA A 235 15.73 12.75 12.69
C ALA A 235 16.90 11.86 12.24
N ASP A 236 17.08 10.69 12.85
CA ASP A 236 18.16 9.76 12.49
C ASP A 236 17.99 9.21 11.07
N CYS A 237 16.77 8.84 10.67
CA CYS A 237 16.48 8.43 9.30
C CYS A 237 16.81 9.55 8.29
N LYS A 238 16.43 10.80 8.59
CA LYS A 238 16.74 11.96 7.73
C LYS A 238 18.24 12.23 7.65
N ILE A 239 18.95 12.24 8.77
CA ILE A 239 20.40 12.50 8.81
C ILE A 239 21.18 11.40 8.11
N SER A 240 20.69 10.15 8.14
CA SER A 240 21.37 9.02 7.51
C SER A 240 21.42 9.10 5.97
N GLY A 241 20.49 9.82 5.34
CA GLY A 241 20.30 9.83 3.89
C GLY A 241 19.80 8.50 3.28
N LEU A 242 19.55 7.46 4.09
CA LEU A 242 19.14 6.14 3.57
C LEU A 242 17.72 6.11 3.01
N TRP A 243 16.90 7.09 3.36
CA TRP A 243 15.54 7.27 2.84
C TRP A 243 15.47 8.28 1.68
N ASP A 244 16.61 8.87 1.30
CA ASP A 244 16.66 9.68 0.09
C ASP A 244 16.59 8.76 -1.13
N TYR A 245 15.88 9.20 -2.17
CA TYR A 245 15.77 8.41 -3.39
C TYR A 245 17.10 8.44 -4.17
N PRO A 246 17.59 7.30 -4.69
CA PRO A 246 16.98 5.97 -4.63
C PRO A 246 17.20 5.25 -3.29
N ILE A 247 16.11 4.73 -2.72
CA ILE A 247 16.13 3.95 -1.49
C ILE A 247 16.57 2.51 -1.84
N LYS A 248 17.70 2.05 -1.27
CA LYS A 248 18.35 0.77 -1.62
C LYS A 248 18.69 -0.09 -0.41
N PRO A 249 18.82 -1.42 -0.53
CA PRO A 249 19.38 -2.24 0.54
C PRO A 249 20.75 -1.70 1.03
N THR A 250 21.03 -1.84 2.32
CA THR A 250 22.29 -1.42 2.94
C THR A 250 23.36 -2.52 2.77
N PRO A 251 24.66 -2.21 2.96
CA PRO A 251 25.74 -3.19 2.73
C PRO A 251 25.70 -4.46 3.58
N ASP A 252 24.93 -4.49 4.67
CA ASP A 252 24.70 -5.70 5.49
C ASP A 252 23.72 -6.69 4.83
N CYS A 253 23.06 -6.28 3.76
CA CYS A 253 22.18 -7.12 2.97
C CYS A 253 23.02 -7.99 2.02
N ASN A 254 23.18 -9.27 2.35
CA ASN A 254 23.78 -10.25 1.44
C ASN A 254 22.74 -10.61 0.37
N ILE A 255 22.83 -9.96 -0.80
CA ILE A 255 21.96 -10.17 -1.96
C ILE A 255 22.63 -11.11 -2.95
#